data_AF-A0A0Q5N8H6-F1
#
_entry.id   AF-A0A0Q5N8H6-F1
#
_cell.length_a   1.000
_cell.length_b   1.000
_cell.length_c   1.000
_cell.angle_alpha   90.00
_cell.angle_beta   90.00
_cell.angle_gamma   90.00
#
_symmetry.space_group_name_H-M   'P 1'
#
loop_
_entity.id
_entity.type
_entity.pdbx_description
1 polymer ?
#
loop_
_entity_poly.entity_id
_entity_poly.type
_entity_poly.pdbx_seq_one_letter_code
_entity_poly.pdbx_strand_id
1 'polypeptide(L)'
;MKTCLALLLLLSMFLFGSAQTQLNDSKIANTMQKLADTTIIIQYPSVWNHGPLLHFLSKKGDTINAYAYERPKHRKINSKVPRAIGRAILTKDYSDYANEPVALNRYFIIRNIDPDTIKKLWNDVVKLRLWEIKDDAAEGSGCPVTKTTNVFVEDGGGIYILLISRINIKPLNFYAPHDFEAFCPGRKGRQTAIKLSGLVYKIFKE
;
A
#
# COMPACT_ATOMS: atom_id res chain seq x y z
N MET A 1 -7.75 -47.68 0.94
CA MET A 1 -8.24 -46.72 1.95
C MET A 1 -7.15 -45.82 2.56
N LYS A 2 -5.90 -46.28 2.73
CA LYS A 2 -4.82 -45.45 3.32
C LYS A 2 -4.31 -44.31 2.40
N THR A 3 -4.39 -44.48 1.08
CA THR A 3 -3.97 -43.48 0.08
C THR A 3 -4.93 -42.29 -0.06
N CYS A 4 -6.22 -42.46 0.23
CA CYS A 4 -7.20 -41.36 0.17
C CYS A 4 -7.04 -40.38 1.34
N LEU A 5 -6.60 -40.87 2.50
CA LEU A 5 -6.42 -40.05 3.71
C LEU A 5 -5.23 -39.08 3.58
N ALA A 6 -4.17 -39.49 2.88
CA ALA A 6 -2.99 -38.65 2.64
C ALA A 6 -3.27 -37.49 1.68
N LEU A 7 -4.18 -37.67 0.71
CA LEU A 7 -4.56 -36.62 -0.25
C LEU A 7 -5.39 -35.51 0.42
N LEU A 8 -6.29 -35.87 1.34
CA LEU A 8 -7.09 -34.92 2.12
C LEU A 8 -6.25 -34.08 3.10
N LEU A 9 -5.16 -34.64 3.63
CA LEU A 9 -4.22 -33.95 4.51
C LEU A 9 -3.30 -32.96 3.77
N LEU A 10 -3.01 -33.20 2.50
CA LEU A 10 -2.27 -32.25 1.66
C LEU A 10 -3.17 -31.11 1.16
N LEU A 11 -4.46 -31.36 0.88
CA LEU A 11 -5.41 -30.32 0.49
C LEU A 11 -5.69 -29.31 1.62
N SER A 12 -5.66 -29.73 2.89
CA SER A 12 -5.89 -28.81 4.01
C SER A 12 -4.72 -27.86 4.27
N MET A 13 -3.50 -28.20 3.84
CA MET A 13 -2.33 -27.32 3.95
C MET A 13 -2.35 -26.16 2.94
N PHE A 14 -3.14 -26.25 1.87
CA PHE A 14 -3.33 -25.15 0.92
C PHE A 14 -4.36 -24.11 1.37
N LEU A 15 -5.18 -24.41 2.39
CA LEU A 15 -6.28 -23.53 2.82
C LEU A 15 -5.89 -22.50 3.90
N PHE A 16 -4.67 -22.60 4.46
CA PHE A 16 -4.19 -21.69 5.50
C PHE A 16 -2.92 -20.92 5.12
N GLY A 17 -2.68 -20.75 3.82
CA GLY A 17 -1.82 -19.67 3.36
C GLY A 17 -2.59 -18.35 3.47
N SER A 18 -2.54 -17.68 4.62
CA SER A 18 -2.87 -16.25 4.68
C SER A 18 -1.78 -15.49 3.91
N ALA A 19 -1.88 -15.53 2.58
CA ALA A 19 -1.30 -14.50 1.74
C ALA A 19 -1.84 -13.17 2.28
N GLN A 20 -0.91 -12.27 2.64
CA GLN A 20 -1.15 -10.90 3.13
C GLN A 20 -2.56 -10.43 2.80
N THR A 21 -3.40 -10.18 3.81
CA THR A 21 -4.77 -9.68 3.59
C THR A 21 -4.63 -8.44 2.70
N GLN A 22 -4.95 -8.60 1.42
CA GLN A 22 -4.71 -7.55 0.46
C GLN A 22 -5.61 -6.37 0.86
N LEU A 23 -5.08 -5.16 0.73
CA LEU A 23 -5.78 -3.95 1.14
C LEU A 23 -7.17 -3.81 0.48
N ASN A 24 -7.39 -4.43 -0.69
CA ASN A 24 -8.67 -4.49 -1.39
C ASN A 24 -9.80 -5.15 -0.58
N ASP A 25 -9.52 -6.20 0.18
CA ASP A 25 -10.51 -6.94 0.98
C ASP A 25 -10.62 -6.41 2.42
N SER A 26 -9.91 -5.33 2.72
CA SER A 26 -9.86 -4.75 4.05
C SER A 26 -11.15 -4.00 4.42
N LYS A 27 -11.41 -3.92 5.72
CA LYS A 27 -12.48 -3.06 6.26
C LYS A 27 -12.32 -1.61 5.81
N ILE A 28 -11.08 -1.10 5.72
CA ILE A 28 -10.85 0.29 5.32
C ILE A 28 -11.29 0.57 3.87
N ALA A 29 -11.04 -0.33 2.91
CA ALA A 29 -11.42 -0.10 1.52
C ALA A 29 -12.95 0.04 1.38
N ASN A 30 -13.68 -0.88 2.00
CA ASN A 30 -15.15 -0.86 2.06
C ASN A 30 -15.69 0.39 2.77
N THR A 31 -15.06 0.82 3.87
CA THR A 31 -15.44 2.05 4.57
C THR A 31 -15.22 3.28 3.69
N MET A 32 -14.06 3.39 3.03
CA MET A 32 -13.77 4.53 2.15
C MET A 32 -14.71 4.57 0.94
N GLN A 33 -15.08 3.41 0.38
CA GLN A 33 -16.06 3.31 -0.71
C GLN A 33 -17.44 3.89 -0.33
N LYS A 34 -17.86 3.70 0.93
CA LYS A 34 -19.15 4.22 1.44
C LYS A 34 -19.09 5.71 1.78
N LEU A 35 -17.93 6.20 2.24
CA LEU A 35 -17.82 7.54 2.81
C LEU A 35 -17.37 8.61 1.82
N ALA A 36 -16.69 8.23 0.73
CA ALA A 36 -16.12 9.12 -0.27
C ALA A 36 -16.55 8.75 -1.70
N ASP A 37 -16.47 9.73 -2.60
CA ASP A 37 -16.78 9.53 -4.03
C ASP A 37 -15.64 8.79 -4.73
N THR A 38 -14.42 9.16 -4.35
CA THR A 38 -13.20 8.52 -4.83
C THR A 38 -12.16 8.55 -3.73
N THR A 39 -11.46 7.45 -3.55
CA THR A 39 -10.27 7.37 -2.69
C THR A 39 -9.15 6.68 -3.45
N ILE A 40 -7.95 7.21 -3.33
CA ILE A 40 -6.72 6.62 -3.80
C ILE A 40 -5.90 6.28 -2.57
N ILE A 41 -5.56 5.01 -2.39
CA ILE A 41 -4.65 4.57 -1.34
C ILE A 41 -3.35 4.12 -1.98
N ILE A 42 -2.22 4.60 -1.44
CA ILE A 42 -0.88 4.16 -1.85
C ILE A 42 -0.21 3.47 -0.67
N GLN A 43 0.38 2.32 -0.97
CA GLN A 43 1.22 1.56 -0.07
C GLN A 43 2.57 1.29 -0.74
N TYR A 44 3.61 1.24 0.07
CA TYR A 44 4.95 0.82 -0.33
C TYR A 44 5.25 -0.52 0.36
N PRO A 45 4.92 -1.66 -0.28
CA PRO A 45 5.24 -2.97 0.27
C PRO A 45 6.74 -3.10 0.52
N SER A 46 7.10 -3.55 1.71
CA SER A 46 8.46 -3.84 2.11
C SER A 46 8.48 -5.12 2.92
N VAL A 47 9.40 -6.03 2.58
CA VAL A 47 9.65 -7.26 3.35
C VAL A 47 10.24 -6.98 4.74
N TRP A 48 10.80 -5.78 4.93
CA TRP A 48 11.46 -5.34 6.16
C TRP A 48 10.57 -4.53 7.10
N ASN A 49 9.38 -4.10 6.64
CA ASN A 49 8.45 -3.32 7.43
C ASN A 49 7.07 -4.01 7.49
N HIS A 50 6.78 -4.61 8.64
CA HIS A 50 5.51 -5.32 8.87
C HIS A 50 4.31 -4.40 9.15
N GLY A 51 4.54 -3.09 9.31
CA GLY A 51 3.48 -2.13 9.58
C GLY A 51 2.89 -1.53 8.29
N PRO A 52 1.55 -1.43 8.15
CA PRO A 52 0.94 -0.81 6.98
C PRO A 52 1.16 0.71 7.00
N LEU A 53 2.15 1.20 6.26
CA LEU A 53 2.27 2.63 5.95
C LEU A 53 1.43 2.93 4.70
N LEU A 54 0.34 3.67 4.89
CA LEU A 54 -0.61 3.97 3.82
C LEU A 54 -0.84 5.47 3.71
N HIS A 55 -0.91 5.97 2.48
CA HIS A 55 -1.31 7.34 2.20
C HIS A 55 -2.62 7.35 1.43
N PHE A 56 -3.57 8.14 1.90
CA PHE A 56 -4.91 8.25 1.35
C PHE A 56 -5.09 9.64 0.77
N LEU A 57 -5.67 9.70 -0.41
CA LEU A 57 -6.20 10.91 -1.00
C LEU A 57 -7.66 10.65 -1.36
N SER A 58 -8.58 11.37 -0.73
CA SER A 58 -10.03 11.14 -0.90
C SER A 58 -10.74 12.41 -1.36
N LYS A 59 -11.81 12.24 -2.13
CA LYS A 59 -12.71 13.32 -2.55
C LYS A 59 -14.16 12.97 -2.21
N LYS A 60 -14.89 13.94 -1.66
CA LYS A 60 -16.35 13.88 -1.44
C LYS A 60 -16.96 15.24 -1.77
N GLY A 61 -17.82 15.31 -2.78
CA GLY A 61 -18.25 16.60 -3.33
C GLY A 61 -17.02 17.44 -3.67
N ASP A 62 -16.98 18.70 -3.27
CA ASP A 62 -15.83 19.59 -3.53
C ASP A 62 -14.72 19.50 -2.47
N THR A 63 -14.88 18.64 -1.47
CA THR A 63 -13.88 18.48 -0.40
C THR A 63 -12.87 17.41 -0.79
N ILE A 64 -11.58 17.77 -0.73
CA ILE A 64 -10.45 16.85 -0.90
C ILE A 64 -9.71 16.77 0.44
N ASN A 65 -9.47 15.56 0.91
CA ASN A 65 -8.75 15.31 2.16
C ASN A 65 -7.63 14.29 1.94
N ALA A 66 -6.58 14.42 2.76
CA ALA A 66 -5.51 13.47 2.85
C ALA A 66 -5.46 12.82 4.24
N TYR A 67 -5.11 11.54 4.27
CA TYR A 67 -4.93 10.80 5.51
C TYR A 67 -3.70 9.91 5.42
N ALA A 68 -3.10 9.61 6.56
CA ALA A 68 -2.07 8.58 6.66
C ALA A 68 -2.55 7.48 7.62
N TYR A 69 -2.29 6.22 7.28
CA TYR A 69 -2.32 5.15 8.25
C TYR A 69 -0.89 4.88 8.68
N GLU A 70 -0.56 5.25 9.90
CA GLU A 70 0.79 5.11 10.43
C GLU A 70 0.79 4.98 11.94
N ARG A 71 1.88 4.41 12.48
CA ARG A 71 2.09 4.41 13.92
C ARG A 71 2.40 5.83 14.38
N PRO A 72 1.74 6.35 15.44
CA PRO A 72 2.13 7.59 16.10
C PRO A 72 3.63 7.60 16.43
N LYS A 73 4.21 8.79 16.47
CA LYS A 73 5.62 8.96 16.86
C LYS A 73 5.88 8.19 18.15
N HIS A 74 7.02 7.49 18.18
CA HIS A 74 7.41 6.67 19.32
C HIS A 74 7.21 7.42 20.64
N ARG A 75 6.55 6.75 21.60
CA ARG A 75 6.59 7.18 22.99
C ARG A 75 8.06 7.28 23.38
N LYS A 76 8.53 8.50 23.64
CA LYS A 76 9.89 8.73 24.14
C LYS A 76 9.97 8.11 25.53
N ILE A 77 10.65 6.98 25.64
CA ILE A 77 10.92 6.36 26.94
C ILE A 77 12.09 7.09 27.56
N ASN A 78 11.85 7.69 28.72
CA ASN A 78 12.87 8.39 29.47
C ASN A 78 13.99 7.41 29.87
N SER A 79 15.25 7.85 29.78
CA SER A 79 16.45 7.15 30.28
C SER A 79 16.35 6.63 31.72
N LYS A 80 15.46 7.21 32.55
CA LYS A 80 15.19 6.77 33.92
C LYS A 80 14.33 5.51 34.04
N VAL A 81 13.70 5.06 32.95
CA VAL A 81 12.89 3.83 32.95
C VAL A 81 13.82 2.61 32.85
N PRO A 82 13.69 1.61 33.73
CA PRO A 82 14.46 0.37 33.62
C PRO A 82 14.34 -0.26 32.23
N ARG A 83 15.48 -0.70 31.67
CA ARG A 83 15.58 -1.15 30.27
C ARG A 83 14.57 -2.23 29.90
N ALA A 84 14.31 -3.19 30.81
CA ALA A 84 13.34 -4.26 30.58
C ALA A 84 11.90 -3.73 30.44
N ILE A 85 11.50 -2.79 31.30
CA ILE A 85 10.19 -2.13 31.25
C ILE A 85 10.07 -1.31 29.96
N GLY A 86 11.12 -0.54 29.63
CA GLY A 86 11.15 0.25 28.40
C GLY A 86 11.00 -0.62 27.15
N ARG A 87 11.70 -1.76 27.10
CA ARG A 87 11.57 -2.74 26.01
C ARG A 87 10.15 -3.30 25.92
N ALA A 88 9.56 -3.71 27.04
CA ALA A 88 8.20 -4.26 27.06
C ALA A 88 7.16 -3.28 26.48
N ILE A 89 7.27 -1.99 26.84
CA ILE A 89 6.39 -0.93 26.30
C ILE A 89 6.57 -0.82 24.78
N LEU A 90 7.81 -0.70 24.29
CA LEU A 90 8.08 -0.54 22.85
C LEU A 90 7.63 -1.75 22.04
N THR A 91 7.86 -2.96 22.54
CA THR A 91 7.42 -4.20 21.90
C THR A 91 5.90 -4.28 21.83
N LYS A 92 5.19 -3.94 22.91
CA LYS A 92 3.72 -3.93 22.93
C LYS A 92 3.16 -2.89 21.95
N ASP A 93 3.69 -1.67 21.96
CA ASP A 93 3.26 -0.60 21.05
C ASP A 93 3.45 -0.99 19.58
N TYR A 94 4.56 -1.66 19.24
CA TYR A 94 4.79 -2.15 17.88
C TYR A 94 3.84 -3.30 17.52
N SER A 95 3.71 -4.30 18.41
CA SER A 95 2.82 -5.44 18.19
C SER A 95 1.36 -5.01 18.02
N ASP A 96 0.91 -4.03 18.81
CA ASP A 96 -0.44 -3.47 18.72
C ASP A 96 -0.68 -2.72 17.42
N TYR A 97 0.35 -2.22 16.75
CA TYR A 97 0.20 -1.59 15.44
C TYR A 97 0.24 -2.64 14.32
N ALA A 98 1.17 -3.59 14.40
CA ALA A 98 1.34 -4.63 13.39
C ALA A 98 0.14 -5.59 13.32
N ASN A 99 -0.51 -5.86 14.46
CA ASN A 99 -1.63 -6.80 14.54
C ASN A 99 -3.01 -6.12 14.42
N GLU A 100 -3.07 -4.78 14.40
CA GLU A 100 -4.35 -4.07 14.28
C GLU A 100 -4.83 -4.12 12.83
N PRO A 101 -6.09 -4.53 12.58
CA PRO A 101 -6.67 -4.45 11.25
C PRO A 101 -6.71 -3.01 10.74
N VAL A 102 -6.32 -2.79 9.49
CA VAL A 102 -6.41 -1.47 8.86
C VAL A 102 -7.88 -1.04 8.77
N ALA A 103 -8.23 0.01 9.52
CA ALA A 103 -9.58 0.54 9.67
C ALA A 103 -9.53 2.02 10.12
N LEU A 104 -10.69 2.68 10.26
CA LEU A 104 -10.78 3.98 10.91
C LEU A 104 -10.58 3.84 12.43
N ASN A 105 -9.33 3.83 12.87
CA ASN A 105 -8.94 3.73 14.28
C ASN A 105 -7.83 4.74 14.62
N ARG A 106 -7.20 4.61 15.80
CA ARG A 106 -6.19 5.56 16.30
C ARG A 106 -4.95 5.74 15.40
N TYR A 107 -4.74 4.84 14.45
CA TYR A 107 -3.63 4.90 13.50
C TYR A 107 -4.02 5.61 12.19
N PHE A 108 -5.30 5.94 11.99
CA PHE A 108 -5.79 6.72 10.85
C PHE A 108 -5.74 8.22 11.18
N ILE A 109 -4.76 8.91 10.63
CA ILE A 109 -4.41 10.30 10.96
C ILE A 109 -4.82 11.22 9.81
N ILE A 110 -5.53 12.30 10.13
CA ILE A 110 -5.85 13.37 9.18
C ILE A 110 -4.61 14.21 8.95
N ARG A 111 -4.25 14.43 7.68
CA ARG A 111 -3.18 15.34 7.30
C ARG A 111 -3.76 16.72 7.03
N ASN A 112 -3.32 17.69 7.81
CA ASN A 112 -3.65 19.09 7.61
C ASN A 112 -2.74 19.67 6.52
N ILE A 113 -3.16 19.53 5.27
CA ILE A 113 -2.48 20.11 4.11
C ILE A 113 -3.25 21.36 3.69
N ASP A 114 -2.50 22.39 3.28
CA ASP A 114 -3.07 23.61 2.73
C ASP A 114 -4.09 23.33 1.59
N PRO A 115 -5.27 23.99 1.59
CA PRO A 115 -6.34 23.72 0.62
C PRO A 115 -5.93 23.87 -0.85
N ASP A 116 -5.11 24.87 -1.18
CA ASP A 116 -4.67 25.09 -2.56
C ASP A 116 -3.66 24.01 -2.97
N THR A 117 -2.81 23.61 -2.02
CA THR A 117 -1.83 22.54 -2.20
C THR A 117 -2.49 21.18 -2.43
N ILE A 118 -3.48 20.80 -1.61
CA ILE A 118 -4.21 19.53 -1.78
C ILE A 118 -5.03 19.53 -3.06
N LYS A 119 -5.63 20.66 -3.43
CA LYS A 119 -6.37 20.82 -4.69
C LYS A 119 -5.45 20.68 -5.91
N LYS A 120 -4.26 21.30 -5.87
CA LYS A 120 -3.25 21.15 -6.92
C LYS A 120 -2.79 19.70 -7.04
N LEU A 121 -2.48 19.04 -5.93
CA LEU A 121 -2.14 17.62 -5.91
C LEU A 121 -3.24 16.79 -6.58
N TRP A 122 -4.49 16.97 -6.18
CA TRP A 122 -5.62 16.25 -6.75
C TRP A 122 -5.72 16.43 -8.27
N ASN A 123 -5.59 17.67 -8.76
CA ASN A 123 -5.61 17.96 -10.18
C ASN A 123 -4.48 17.26 -10.94
N ASP A 124 -3.29 17.21 -10.36
CA ASP A 124 -2.16 16.51 -10.96
C ASP A 124 -2.36 15.00 -10.96
N VAL A 125 -2.98 14.44 -9.92
CA VAL A 125 -3.36 13.03 -9.84
C VAL A 125 -4.44 12.66 -10.86
N VAL A 126 -5.46 13.49 -11.06
CA VAL A 126 -6.52 13.24 -12.05
C VAL A 126 -5.95 13.14 -13.47
N LYS A 127 -4.96 13.96 -13.81
CA LYS A 127 -4.28 13.92 -15.12
C LYS A 127 -3.56 12.59 -15.39
N LEU A 128 -3.28 11.80 -14.36
CA LEU A 128 -2.64 10.48 -14.51
C LEU A 128 -3.59 9.39 -15.01
N ARG A 129 -4.91 9.63 -15.03
CA ARG A 129 -5.92 8.68 -15.54
C ARG A 129 -5.76 7.27 -14.96
N LEU A 130 -5.58 7.18 -13.64
CA LEU A 130 -5.20 5.94 -12.94
C LEU A 130 -6.16 4.76 -13.19
N TRP A 131 -7.45 5.02 -13.48
CA TRP A 131 -8.41 3.95 -13.80
C TRP A 131 -8.10 3.22 -15.10
N GLU A 132 -7.34 3.82 -16.01
CA GLU A 132 -7.06 3.27 -17.34
C GLU A 132 -5.72 2.54 -17.42
N ILE A 133 -4.87 2.66 -16.40
CA ILE A 133 -3.55 2.03 -16.43
C ILE A 133 -3.65 0.52 -16.18
N LYS A 134 -2.73 -0.21 -16.80
CA LYS A 134 -2.47 -1.63 -16.57
C LYS A 134 -1.33 -1.77 -15.55
N ASP A 135 -1.40 -2.82 -14.75
CA ASP A 135 -0.39 -3.15 -13.75
C ASP A 135 0.45 -4.36 -14.17
N ASP A 136 1.33 -4.82 -13.28
CA ASP A 136 2.21 -5.96 -13.57
C ASP A 136 1.46 -7.29 -13.66
N ALA A 137 0.23 -7.40 -13.12
CA ALA A 137 -0.59 -8.60 -13.33
C ALA A 137 -1.09 -8.68 -14.79
N ALA A 138 -1.35 -7.53 -15.42
CA ALA A 138 -1.80 -7.46 -16.82
C ALA A 138 -0.66 -7.48 -17.84
N GLU A 139 0.51 -6.91 -17.51
CA GLU A 139 1.64 -6.75 -18.45
C GLU A 139 2.89 -7.57 -18.08
N GLY A 140 2.85 -8.31 -16.98
CA GLY A 140 4.01 -9.01 -16.40
C GLY A 140 4.86 -8.12 -15.49
N SER A 141 5.59 -8.72 -14.55
CA SER A 141 6.45 -7.98 -13.61
C SER A 141 7.90 -7.83 -14.08
N GLY A 142 8.34 -8.57 -15.10
CA GLY A 142 9.72 -8.51 -15.60
C GLY A 142 9.92 -7.54 -16.77
N CYS A 143 11.13 -7.48 -17.29
CA CYS A 143 11.33 -6.88 -18.61
C CYS A 143 10.66 -7.74 -19.70
N PRO A 144 10.18 -7.12 -20.81
CA PRO A 144 9.73 -7.89 -21.96
C PRO A 144 10.82 -8.87 -22.40
N VAL A 145 10.44 -10.11 -22.70
CA VAL A 145 11.37 -11.15 -23.15
C VAL A 145 11.88 -10.77 -24.54
N THR A 146 12.93 -9.97 -24.57
CA THR A 146 13.79 -9.80 -25.74
C THR A 146 14.93 -10.81 -25.60
N LYS A 147 15.42 -11.35 -26.73
CA LYS A 147 16.35 -12.50 -26.78
C LYS A 147 17.69 -12.32 -26.04
N THR A 148 17.91 -11.22 -25.34
CA THR A 148 19.24 -10.77 -24.88
C THR A 148 19.38 -10.40 -23.41
N THR A 149 18.31 -10.32 -22.60
CA THR A 149 18.47 -9.97 -21.17
C THR A 149 17.36 -10.52 -20.28
N ASN A 150 17.68 -11.52 -19.46
CA ASN A 150 16.88 -11.90 -18.30
C ASN A 150 17.26 -10.99 -17.12
N VAL A 151 16.60 -9.83 -17.03
CA VAL A 151 16.76 -8.95 -15.86
C VAL A 151 15.86 -9.46 -14.75
N PHE A 152 16.45 -9.78 -13.61
CA PHE A 152 15.75 -10.17 -12.41
C PHE A 152 16.10 -9.22 -11.27
N VAL A 153 15.10 -8.85 -10.47
CA VAL A 153 15.27 -8.02 -9.27
C VAL A 153 14.80 -8.84 -8.09
N GLU A 154 15.69 -9.08 -7.15
CA GLU A 154 15.40 -9.70 -5.86
C GLU A 154 15.13 -8.63 -4.81
N ASP A 155 14.20 -8.91 -3.89
CA ASP A 155 13.85 -8.04 -2.77
C ASP A 155 13.47 -6.60 -3.16
N GLY A 156 12.94 -6.42 -4.37
CA GLY A 156 12.56 -5.13 -4.92
C GLY A 156 11.39 -4.49 -4.17
N GLY A 157 11.48 -3.18 -3.94
CA GLY A 157 10.39 -2.40 -3.35
C GLY A 157 9.20 -2.29 -4.30
N GLY A 158 7.98 -2.41 -3.78
CA GLY A 158 6.76 -2.30 -4.57
C GLY A 158 6.10 -0.93 -4.51
N ILE A 159 5.21 -0.66 -5.48
CA ILE A 159 4.17 0.37 -5.36
C ILE A 159 2.82 -0.34 -5.53
N TYR A 160 2.01 -0.31 -4.48
CA TYR A 160 0.64 -0.82 -4.51
C TYR A 160 -0.34 0.36 -4.41
N ILE A 161 -1.28 0.42 -5.35
CA ILE A 161 -2.29 1.47 -5.44
C ILE A 161 -3.67 0.82 -5.38
N LEU A 162 -4.53 1.30 -4.49
CA LEU A 162 -5.93 0.93 -4.45
C LEU A 162 -6.79 2.12 -4.87
N LEU A 163 -7.46 1.97 -6.01
CA LEU A 163 -8.43 2.95 -6.50
C LEU A 163 -9.81 2.54 -6.05
N ILE A 164 -10.51 3.44 -5.37
CA ILE A 164 -11.83 3.20 -4.82
C ILE A 164 -12.75 4.26 -5.38
N SER A 165 -13.86 3.85 -5.98
CA SER A 165 -15.01 4.69 -6.29
C SER A 165 -16.24 4.10 -5.61
N ARG A 166 -17.38 4.81 -5.65
CA ARG A 166 -18.65 4.31 -5.10
C ARG A 166 -19.09 2.95 -5.68
N ILE A 167 -18.66 2.61 -6.90
CA ILE A 167 -19.13 1.41 -7.62
C ILE A 167 -18.06 0.34 -7.79
N ASN A 168 -16.78 0.68 -7.66
CA ASN A 168 -15.69 -0.25 -7.97
C ASN A 168 -14.45 0.00 -7.10
N ILE A 169 -13.72 -1.08 -6.83
CA ILE A 169 -12.41 -1.09 -6.20
C ILE A 169 -11.44 -1.76 -7.18
N LYS A 170 -10.40 -1.05 -7.60
CA LYS A 170 -9.39 -1.53 -8.54
C LYS A 170 -8.00 -1.52 -7.86
N PRO A 171 -7.41 -2.68 -7.54
CA PRO A 171 -6.02 -2.77 -7.14
C PRO A 171 -5.10 -2.64 -8.36
N LEU A 172 -3.93 -2.05 -8.15
CA LEU A 172 -2.83 -1.99 -9.10
C LEU A 172 -1.54 -2.31 -8.37
N ASN A 173 -0.79 -3.29 -8.85
CA ASN A 173 0.46 -3.70 -8.22
C ASN A 173 1.65 -3.58 -9.18
N PHE A 174 2.71 -2.92 -8.71
CA PHE A 174 3.95 -2.72 -9.46
C PHE A 174 5.13 -3.19 -8.62
N TYR A 175 5.80 -4.25 -9.06
CA TYR A 175 6.99 -4.79 -8.39
C TYR A 175 8.24 -4.11 -8.96
N ALA A 176 9.12 -3.61 -8.08
CA ALA A 176 10.37 -2.94 -8.43
C ALA A 176 10.24 -1.92 -9.60
N PRO A 177 9.22 -1.03 -9.60
CA PRO A 177 8.92 -0.23 -10.78
C PRO A 177 10.07 0.70 -11.16
N HIS A 178 10.82 1.23 -10.18
CA HIS A 178 11.98 2.08 -10.42
C HIS A 178 13.12 1.31 -11.10
N ASP A 179 13.45 0.12 -10.60
CA ASP A 179 14.52 -0.72 -11.13
C ASP A 179 14.20 -1.13 -12.57
N PHE A 180 13.00 -1.65 -12.80
CA PHE A 180 12.64 -2.08 -14.16
C PHE A 180 12.43 -0.93 -15.12
N GLU A 181 11.97 0.25 -14.70
CA GLU A 181 11.94 1.40 -15.60
C GLU A 181 13.36 1.86 -15.98
N ALA A 182 14.35 1.65 -15.11
CA ALA A 182 15.76 1.88 -15.46
C ALA A 182 16.31 0.83 -16.44
N PHE A 183 15.95 -0.45 -16.27
CA PHE A 183 16.46 -1.54 -17.12
C PHE A 183 15.72 -1.68 -18.46
N CYS A 184 14.40 -1.48 -18.47
CA CYS A 184 13.53 -1.66 -19.63
C CYS A 184 12.39 -0.64 -19.62
N PRO A 185 12.70 0.63 -19.94
CA PRO A 185 11.74 1.73 -19.86
C PRO A 185 10.57 1.60 -20.84
N GLY A 186 9.51 2.35 -20.55
CA GLY A 186 8.41 2.61 -21.50
C GLY A 186 7.06 2.01 -21.11
N ARG A 187 6.97 1.28 -19.99
CA ARG A 187 5.68 0.78 -19.50
C ARG A 187 4.91 1.89 -18.81
N LYS A 188 3.89 2.40 -19.51
CA LYS A 188 3.06 3.53 -19.07
C LYS A 188 2.49 3.35 -17.65
N GLY A 189 2.10 2.12 -17.28
CA GLY A 189 1.60 1.82 -15.93
C GLY A 189 2.64 2.14 -14.85
N ARG A 190 3.88 1.68 -15.04
CA ARG A 190 4.99 1.91 -14.09
C ARG A 190 5.39 3.37 -14.00
N GLN A 191 5.57 4.02 -15.15
CA GLN A 191 5.86 5.45 -15.20
C GLN A 191 4.80 6.26 -14.46
N THR A 192 3.52 5.87 -14.63
CA THR A 192 2.39 6.52 -13.94
C THR A 192 2.41 6.25 -12.44
N ALA A 193 2.67 5.02 -12.01
CA ALA A 193 2.78 4.66 -10.59
C ALA A 193 3.94 5.39 -9.89
N ILE A 194 5.11 5.46 -10.53
CA ILE A 194 6.28 6.21 -10.06
C ILE A 194 5.93 7.70 -9.92
N LYS A 195 5.29 8.28 -10.94
CA LYS A 195 4.89 9.70 -10.91
C LYS A 195 3.88 9.98 -9.80
N LEU A 196 2.88 9.12 -9.62
CA LEU A 196 1.92 9.21 -8.53
C LEU A 196 2.63 9.13 -7.17
N SER A 197 3.53 8.17 -6.99
CA SER A 197 4.32 8.01 -5.77
C SER A 197 5.12 9.26 -5.46
N GLY A 198 5.81 9.85 -6.44
CA GLY A 198 6.54 11.11 -6.26
C GLY A 198 5.66 12.29 -5.85
N LEU A 199 4.47 12.42 -6.46
CA LEU A 199 3.50 13.45 -6.10
C LEU A 199 3.03 13.31 -4.65
N VAL A 200 2.67 12.10 -4.23
CA VAL A 200 2.17 11.83 -2.87
C VAL A 200 3.30 11.95 -1.84
N TYR A 201 4.47 11.37 -2.11
CA TYR A 201 5.61 11.43 -1.19
C TYR A 201 6.01 12.87 -0.86
N LYS A 202 6.02 13.77 -1.86
CA LYS A 202 6.35 15.19 -1.65
C LYS A 202 5.44 15.86 -0.62
N ILE A 203 4.17 15.50 -0.61
CA ILE A 203 3.14 16.13 0.22
C ILE A 203 3.08 15.50 1.62
N PHE A 204 3.37 14.21 1.74
CA PHE A 204 3.27 13.48 3.00
C PHE A 204 4.58 13.47 3.82
N LYS A 205 5.67 14.04 3.29
CA LYS A 205 6.96 14.17 4.00
C LYS A 205 6.97 15.35 5.00
N GLU A 206 6.03 16.29 4.88
CA GLU A 206 5.84 17.42 5.78
C GLU A 206 5.24 16.99 7.13
#